data_AF-A0A3C0QH53-F1
#
_entry.id   AF-A0A3C0QH53-F1
#
_cell.length_a   1.000
_cell.length_b   1.000
_cell.length_c   1.000
_cell.angle_alpha   90.00
_cell.angle_beta   90.00
_cell.angle_gamma   90.00
#
_symmetry.space_group_name_H-M   'P 1'
#
loop_
_entity.id
_entity.type
_entity.pdbx_description
1 polymer ?
#
loop_
_entity_poly.entity_id
_entity_poly.type
_entity_poly.pdbx_seq_one_letter_code
_entity_poly.pdbx_strand_id
1 'polypeptide(L)' 'MCQDKPFCVFSETGPLKQVMLHRPGNELNRLTINNMSDLLFDDLIWLEQAQR' A
#
# COMPACT_ATOMS: atom_id res chain seq x y z
N MET A 1 23.70 4.91 -16.67
CA MET A 1 23.55 4.08 -15.47
C MET A 1 23.34 5.01 -14.29
N CYS A 2 22.33 4.76 -13.43
CA CYS A 2 22.22 5.49 -12.16
C CYS A 2 23.38 5.09 -11.27
N GLN A 3 24.47 5.85 -11.31
CA GLN A 3 25.52 5.77 -10.32
C GLN A 3 25.28 6.92 -9.33
N ASP A 4 25.33 6.60 -8.04
CA ASP A 4 25.24 7.51 -6.89
C ASP A 4 23.91 8.21 -6.59
N LYS A 5 22.78 7.76 -7.17
CA LYS A 5 21.45 8.23 -6.77
C LYS A 5 20.72 7.20 -5.88
N PRO A 6 20.07 7.64 -4.78
CA PRO A 6 19.30 6.74 -3.90
C PRO A 6 18.07 6.15 -4.59
N PHE A 7 17.57 6.78 -5.66
CA PHE A 7 16.43 6.31 -6.45
C PHE A 7 16.75 6.34 -7.94
N CYS A 8 16.27 5.33 -8.67
CA CYS A 8 16.44 5.20 -10.11
C CYS A 8 15.12 4.74 -10.75
N VAL A 9 14.26 5.70 -11.11
CA VAL A 9 12.94 5.45 -11.69
C VAL A 9 12.82 6.26 -12.98
N PHE A 10 12.86 5.59 -14.13
CA PHE A 10 12.76 6.22 -15.46
C PHE A 10 11.73 5.56 -16.38
N SER A 11 11.10 4.49 -15.91
CA SER A 11 10.10 3.72 -16.64
C SER A 11 9.10 3.16 -15.65
N GLU A 12 7.83 3.12 -16.05
CA GLU A 12 6.73 2.50 -15.30
C GLU A 12 6.61 0.99 -15.59
N THR A 13 7.26 0.50 -16.66
CA THR A 13 7.09 -0.88 -17.18
C THR A 13 8.41 -1.68 -17.30
N GLY A 14 9.55 -1.04 -17.06
CA GLY A 14 10.86 -1.71 -17.04
C GLY A 14 11.04 -2.64 -15.82
N PRO A 15 12.14 -3.41 -15.77
CA PRO A 15 12.40 -4.33 -14.66
C PRO A 15 12.48 -3.59 -13.31
N LEU A 16 11.61 -3.97 -12.37
CA LEU A 16 11.56 -3.40 -11.01
C LEU A 16 12.74 -3.91 -10.17
N LYS A 17 13.50 -2.98 -9.57
CA LYS A 17 14.68 -3.30 -8.74
C LYS A 17 14.43 -3.12 -7.24
N GLN A 18 13.67 -2.10 -6.87
CA GLN A 18 13.37 -1.75 -5.49
C GLN A 18 11.96 -1.15 -5.42
N VAL A 19 11.23 -1.47 -4.35
CA VAL A 19 9.87 -0.97 -4.10
C VAL A 19 9.66 -0.69 -2.62
N MET A 20 8.86 0.32 -2.32
CA MET A 20 8.37 0.61 -0.97
C MET A 20 6.96 0.07 -0.84
N LEU A 21 6.70 -0.69 0.21
CA LEU A 21 5.40 -1.27 0.53
C LEU A 21 4.99 -0.85 1.94
N HIS A 22 3.68 -0.76 2.18
CA HIS A 22 3.11 -0.60 3.52
C HIS A 22 2.36 -1.88 3.89
N ARG A 23 2.69 -2.48 5.03
CA ARG A 23 1.94 -3.62 5.56
C ARG A 23 0.75 -3.09 6.35
N PRO A 24 -0.50 -3.50 6.04
CA PRO A 24 -1.67 -3.06 6.78
C PRO A 24 -1.53 -3.33 8.27
N GLY A 25 -1.90 -2.36 9.10
CA GLY A 25 -1.86 -2.41 10.56
C GLY A 25 -3.24 -2.20 11.20
N ASN A 26 -3.22 -1.75 12.46
CA ASN A 26 -4.43 -1.55 13.27
C ASN A 26 -5.39 -0.47 12.73
N GLU A 27 -4.99 0.29 11.71
CA GLU A 27 -5.89 1.19 11.00
C GLU A 27 -7.12 0.47 10.44
N LEU A 28 -6.99 -0.76 9.94
CA LEU A 28 -8.13 -1.51 9.40
C LEU A 28 -9.16 -1.89 10.47
N ASN A 29 -8.73 -2.10 11.72
CA ASN A 29 -9.63 -2.41 12.83
C ASN A 29 -10.54 -1.23 13.24
N ARG A 30 -10.29 -0.03 12.70
CA ARG A 30 -11.10 1.18 12.95
C ARG A 30 -12.17 1.42 11.88
N LEU A 31 -12.19 0.59 10.84
CA LEU A 31 -13.22 0.64 9.81
C LEU A 31 -14.54 0.11 10.35
N THR A 32 -15.60 0.83 10.03
CA THR A 32 -16.99 0.52 10.38
C THR A 32 -17.85 0.82 9.16
N ILE A 33 -19.04 0.21 9.11
CA ILE A 33 -20.01 0.45 8.03
C ILE A 33 -20.31 1.96 7.88
N ASN A 34 -20.29 2.71 8.99
CA ASN A 34 -20.65 4.13 9.01
C ASN A 34 -19.56 5.07 8.49
N ASN A 35 -18.29 4.65 8.45
CA ASN A 35 -17.16 5.52 8.10
C ASN A 35 -16.35 5.04 6.89
N MET A 36 -16.61 3.83 6.37
CA MET A 36 -15.79 3.25 5.30
C MET A 36 -15.79 4.10 4.03
N SER A 37 -16.96 4.63 3.63
CA SER A 37 -17.10 5.47 2.44
C SER A 37 -16.27 6.75 2.54
N ASP A 38 -16.29 7.39 3.72
CA ASP A 38 -15.58 8.63 3.98
C ASP A 38 -14.06 8.40 4.07
N LEU A 39 -13.65 7.18 4.42
CA LEU A 39 -12.27 6.73 4.48
C LEU A 39 -11.78 6.10 3.16
N LEU A 40 -12.56 6.20 2.08
CA LEU A 40 -12.24 5.70 0.74
C LEU A 40 -12.12 4.17 0.67
N PHE A 41 -12.91 3.46 1.48
CA PHE A 41 -13.07 2.01 1.42
C PHE A 41 -14.43 1.64 0.84
N ASP A 42 -14.41 0.73 -0.12
CA ASP A 42 -15.62 0.17 -0.73
C ASP A 42 -16.28 -0.90 0.17
N ASP A 43 -15.51 -1.55 1.05
CA ASP A 43 -15.96 -2.62 1.95
C ASP A 43 -15.10 -2.73 3.23
N LEU A 44 -15.56 -3.54 4.20
CA LEU A 44 -14.83 -3.88 5.42
C LEU A 44 -13.78 -4.97 5.19
N ILE A 45 -12.56 -4.71 5.64
CA ILE A 45 -11.41 -5.58 5.43
C ILE A 45 -10.98 -6.24 6.75
N TRP A 46 -10.79 -7.56 6.74
CA TRP A 46 -10.21 -8.28 7.88
C TRP A 46 -8.69 -8.16 7.91
N LEU A 47 -8.17 -7.56 8.98
CA LEU A 47 -6.72 -7.29 9.13
C LEU A 47 -5.87 -8.57 8.99
N GLU A 48 -6.27 -9.67 9.62
CA GLU A 48 -5.51 -10.93 9.53
C GLU A 48 -5.42 -11.48 8.11
N GLN A 49 -6.46 -11.30 7.29
CA GLN A 49 -6.43 -11.72 5.89
C GLN A 49 -5.64 -10.74 5.03
N ALA A 50 -5.72 -9.44 5.31
CA ALA A 50 -4.96 -8.42 4.60
C ALA A 50 -3.44 -8.45 4.88
N GLN A 51 -3.03 -9.05 5.99
CA GLN A 51 -1.62 -9.21 6.38
C GLN A 51 -0.99 -10.52 5.91
N ARG A 52 -1.78 -11.46 5.37
CA ARG A 52 -1.28 -12.72 4.79
C ARG A 52 -0.68 -12.47 3.43
#